data_AF-A0A2U2CRB5-F1
#
_entry.id   AF-A0A2U2CRB5-F1
#
_cell.length_a   1.000
_cell.length_b   1.000
_cell.length_c   1.000
_cell.angle_alpha   90.00
_cell.angle_beta   90.00
_cell.angle_gamma   90.00
#
_symmetry.space_group_name_H-M   'P 1'
#
loop_
_entity.id
_entity.type
_entity.pdbx_description
1 polymer ?
#
loop_
_entity_poly.entity_id
_entity_poly.type
_entity_poly.pdbx_seq_one_letter_code
_entity_poly.pdbx_strand_id
1 'polypeptide(L)'
;MRKSRFTEEQIVGILQEYAAGAKVSELCRKHGMSDATLYKWKAKYGGMTVSELRRLKGLEAENAELKRLLADAMLDNAGLKGLLAKNS
;
A
#
# COMPACT_ATOMS: atom_id res chain seq x y z
N MET A 1 8.13 -12.33 2.07
CA MET A 1 8.65 -11.68 3.30
C MET A 1 7.79 -12.10 4.48
N ARG A 2 8.39 -12.45 5.63
CA ARG A 2 7.63 -12.64 6.87
C ARG A 2 6.86 -11.36 7.18
N LYS A 3 5.61 -11.46 7.67
CA LYS A 3 4.82 -10.28 8.07
C LYS A 3 5.64 -9.45 9.07
N SER A 4 5.86 -8.18 8.75
CA SER A 4 6.52 -7.26 9.67
C SER A 4 5.68 -7.15 10.95
N ARG A 5 6.33 -7.10 12.12
CA ARG A 5 5.65 -6.77 13.38
C ARG A 5 5.24 -5.29 13.47
N PHE A 6 5.76 -4.46 12.56
CA PHE A 6 5.47 -3.05 12.45
C PHE A 6 4.45 -2.81 11.34
N THR A 7 3.47 -1.95 11.61
CA THR A 7 2.59 -1.41 10.58
C THR A 7 3.36 -0.45 9.68
N GLU A 8 2.86 -0.22 8.47
CA GLU A 8 3.52 0.71 7.54
C GLU A 8 3.52 2.16 8.06
N GLU A 9 2.47 2.54 8.80
CA GLU A 9 2.38 3.85 9.44
C GLU A 9 3.45 3.99 10.55
N GLN A 10 3.70 2.93 11.33
CA GLN A 10 4.80 2.91 12.31
C GLN A 10 6.16 3.01 11.62
N ILE A 11 6.34 2.31 10.49
CA ILE A 11 7.57 2.36 9.71
C ILE A 11 7.84 3.79 9.21
N VAL A 12 6.83 4.45 8.62
CA VAL A 12 6.96 5.82 8.14
C VAL A 12 7.23 6.79 9.28
N GLY A 13 6.57 6.63 10.44
CA GLY A 13 6.86 7.43 11.63
C GLY A 13 8.32 7.32 12.10
N ILE A 14 8.87 6.11 12.13
CA ILE A 14 10.28 5.88 12.47
C ILE A 14 11.22 6.52 11.44
N LEU A 15 10.87 6.45 10.15
CA LEU A 15 11.64 7.11 9.09
C LEU A 15 11.59 8.64 9.19
N GLN A 16 10.49 9.21 9.69
CA GLN A 16 10.39 10.64 9.98
C GLN A 16 11.25 11.05 11.17
N GLU A 17 11.29 10.26 12.25
CA GLU A 17 12.24 10.49 13.36
C GLU A 17 13.69 10.46 12.86
N TYR A 18 14.03 9.49 12.01
CA TYR A 18 15.34 9.41 11.36
C TYR A 18 15.63 10.63 10.47
N ALA A 19 14.66 11.07 9.65
CA ALA A 19 14.80 12.26 8.81
C ALA A 19 14.93 13.56 9.62
N ALA A 20 14.36 13.60 10.83
CA ALA A 20 14.51 14.70 11.78
C ALA A 20 15.86 14.68 12.53
N GLY A 21 16.74 13.72 12.24
CA GLY A 21 18.11 13.65 12.76
C GLY A 21 18.31 12.67 13.92
N ALA A 22 17.32 11.85 14.26
CA ALA A 22 17.50 10.80 15.27
C ALA A 22 18.59 9.81 14.85
N LYS A 23 19.45 9.39 15.79
CA LYS A 23 20.53 8.45 15.50
C LYS A 23 19.99 7.05 15.24
N VAL A 24 20.57 6.35 14.26
CA VAL A 24 20.19 4.98 13.90
C VAL A 24 20.24 4.04 15.11
N SER A 25 21.29 4.14 15.94
CA SER A 25 21.46 3.32 17.14
C SER A 25 20.36 3.53 18.20
N GLU A 26 19.90 4.77 18.36
CA GLU A 26 18.81 5.11 19.30
C GLU A 26 17.48 4.55 18.80
N LEU A 27 17.17 4.71 17.51
CA LEU A 27 15.97 4.15 16.89
C LEU A 27 15.95 2.63 16.96
N CYS A 28 17.10 1.99 16.69
CA CYS A 28 17.23 0.55 16.79
C CYS A 28 16.98 0.03 18.20
N ARG A 29 17.52 0.71 19.22
CA ARG A 29 17.29 0.37 20.64
C ARG A 29 15.84 0.62 21.07
N LYS A 30 15.26 1.77 20.69
CA LYS A 30 13.89 2.19 21.05
C LYS A 30 12.83 1.25 20.45
N HIS A 31 13.00 0.85 19.19
CA HIS A 31 12.02 0.04 18.47
C HIS A 31 12.41 -1.45 18.41
N GLY A 32 13.57 -1.83 18.97
CA GLY A 32 14.07 -3.20 18.99
C GLY A 32 14.39 -3.77 17.61
N MET A 33 14.78 -2.91 16.66
CA MET A 33 15.04 -3.24 15.27
C MET A 33 16.53 -3.18 14.95
N SER A 34 16.95 -3.72 13.81
CA SER A 34 18.33 -3.62 13.34
C SER A 34 18.51 -2.45 12.36
N ASP A 35 19.74 -1.94 12.25
CA ASP A 35 20.12 -0.92 11.28
C ASP A 35 19.73 -1.32 9.85
N ALA A 36 19.96 -2.58 9.50
CA ALA A 36 19.58 -3.14 8.20
C ALA A 36 18.05 -3.05 7.94
N THR A 37 17.24 -3.13 9.00
CA THR A 37 15.78 -2.96 8.89
C THR A 37 15.43 -1.51 8.57
N LEU A 38 16.08 -0.54 9.21
CA LEU A 38 15.87 0.88 8.94
C LEU A 38 16.20 1.22 7.47
N TYR A 39 17.34 0.75 6.97
CA TYR A 39 17.73 1.03 5.58
C TYR A 39 16.83 0.34 4.55
N LYS A 40 16.35 -0.88 4.83
CA LYS A 40 15.33 -1.54 3.99
C LYS A 40 14.03 -0.74 3.94
N TRP A 41 13.59 -0.21 5.08
CA TRP A 41 12.41 0.65 5.12
C TRP A 41 12.65 1.97 4.41
N LYS A 42 13.81 2.60 4.58
CA LYS A 42 14.18 3.82 3.86
C LYS A 42 14.15 3.61 2.34
N ALA A 43 14.61 2.46 1.84
CA ALA A 43 14.55 2.13 0.42
C ALA A 43 13.12 1.93 -0.09
N LYS A 44 12.21 1.39 0.74
CA LYS A 44 10.82 1.09 0.35
C LYS A 44 9.85 2.25 0.55
N TYR A 45 10.00 3.00 1.63
CA TYR A 45 9.05 4.01 2.11
C TYR A 45 9.70 5.40 2.28
N GLY A 46 10.99 5.54 2.01
CA GLY A 46 11.67 6.83 2.11
C GLY A 46 11.05 7.88 1.20
N GLY A 47 10.90 9.10 1.72
CA GLY A 47 10.25 10.20 1.00
C GLY A 47 8.72 10.18 1.05
N MET A 48 8.09 9.14 1.61
CA MET A 48 6.64 9.12 1.85
C MET A 48 6.30 9.60 3.26
N THR A 49 5.21 10.34 3.36
CA THR A 49 4.54 10.72 4.60
C THR A 49 3.42 9.73 4.95
N VAL A 50 2.97 9.74 6.22
CA VAL A 50 1.86 8.90 6.67
C VAL A 50 0.55 9.23 5.91
N SER A 51 0.33 10.50 5.57
CA SER A 51 -0.82 10.93 4.78
C SER A 51 -0.78 10.41 3.35
N GLU A 52 0.40 10.43 2.70
CA GLU A 52 0.59 9.85 1.37
C GLU A 52 0.38 8.34 1.36
N LEU A 53 0.85 7.62 2.39
CA LEU A 53 0.62 6.20 2.53
C LEU A 53 -0.87 5.85 2.67
N ARG A 54 -1.61 6.61 3.50
CA ARG A 54 -3.06 6.43 3.66
C ARG A 54 -3.80 6.71 2.36
N ARG A 55 -3.41 7.77 1.64
CA ARG A 55 -3.98 8.11 0.34
C ARG A 55 -3.72 7.01 -0.69
N LEU A 56 -2.50 6.46 -0.73
CA LEU A 56 -2.15 5.37 -1.62
C LEU A 56 -3.03 4.14 -1.37
N LYS A 57 -3.19 3.71 -0.10
CA LYS A 57 -4.08 2.59 0.26
C LYS A 57 -5.53 2.83 -0.15
N GLY A 58 -6.03 4.05 0.04
CA GLY A 58 -7.38 4.43 -0.40
C GLY A 58 -7.53 4.28 -1.91
N LEU A 59 -6.58 4.81 -2.68
CA LEU A 59 -6.58 4.71 -4.14
C LEU A 59 -6.45 3.27 -4.63
N GLU A 60 -5.64 2.43 -3.98
CA GLU A 60 -5.51 1.02 -4.31
C GLU A 60 -6.81 0.25 -4.07
N ALA A 61 -7.49 0.52 -2.95
CA ALA A 61 -8.77 -0.09 -2.63
C ALA A 61 -9.88 0.34 -3.62
N GLU A 62 -9.96 1.63 -3.92
CA GLU A 62 -10.90 2.16 -4.90
C GLU A 62 -10.63 1.60 -6.30
N ASN A 63 -9.37 1.51 -6.72
CA ASN A 63 -9.00 0.94 -8.01
C ASN A 63 -9.38 -0.55 -8.12
N ALA A 64 -9.19 -1.30 -7.03
CA ALA A 64 -9.60 -2.71 -6.98
C ALA A 64 -11.13 -2.87 -7.12
N GLU A 65 -11.90 -2.03 -6.43
CA GLU A 65 -13.37 -2.05 -6.54
C GLU A 65 -13.84 -1.62 -7.92
N LEU A 66 -13.26 -0.57 -8.49
CA LEU A 66 -13.58 -0.12 -9.85
C LEU A 66 -13.28 -1.21 -10.89
N LYS A 67 -12.17 -1.94 -10.76
CA LYS A 67 -11.86 -3.07 -11.63
C LYS A 67 -12.87 -4.20 -11.51
N ARG A 68 -13.34 -4.49 -10.30
CA ARG A 68 -14.37 -5.50 -10.05
C ARG A 68 -15.70 -5.12 -10.72
N LEU A 69 -16.17 -3.89 -10.48
CA LEU A 69 -17.40 -3.37 -11.08
C LEU A 69 -17.32 -3.33 -12.61
N LEU A 70 -16.17 -2.96 -13.16
CA LEU A 70 -15.96 -2.98 -14.60
C LEU A 70 -16.05 -4.40 -15.18
N ALA A 71 -15.43 -5.38 -14.51
CA ALA A 71 -15.52 -6.78 -14.94
C ALA A 71 -16.96 -7.29 -14.94
N ASP A 72 -17.72 -7.01 -13.87
CA ASP A 72 -19.14 -7.38 -13.76
C ASP A 72 -19.94 -6.75 -14.92
N ALA A 73 -19.79 -5.45 -15.14
CA ALA A 73 -20.48 -4.73 -16.21
C ALA A 73 -20.12 -5.26 -17.61
N MET A 74 -18.86 -5.65 -17.84
CA MET A 74 -18.43 -6.25 -19.10
C MET A 74 -19.06 -7.62 -19.33
N LEU A 75 -19.19 -8.44 -18.28
CA LEU A 75 -19.84 -9.74 -18.36
C LEU A 75 -21.34 -9.61 -18.67
N ASP A 76 -22.03 -8.70 -17.99
CA ASP A 76 -23.44 -8.41 -18.24
C ASP A 76 -23.67 -7.92 -19.67
N ASN A 77 -22.81 -7.00 -20.16
CA ASN A 77 -22.90 -6.49 -21.53
C ASN A 77 -22.72 -7.61 -22.57
N ALA A 78 -21.75 -8.51 -22.35
CA ALA A 78 -21.53 -9.65 -23.22
C ALA A 78 -22.73 -10.61 -23.23
N GLY A 79 -23.31 -10.88 -22.05
CA GLY A 79 -24.52 -11.70 -21.91
C GLY A 79 -25.71 -11.11 -22.68
N LEU A 80 -25.99 -9.82 -22.49
CA LEU A 80 -27.08 -9.11 -23.16
C LEU A 80 -26.92 -9.11 -24.69
N LYS A 81 -25.71 -8.83 -25.19
CA LYS A 81 -25.42 -8.89 -26.63
C LYS A 81 -25.60 -10.29 -27.19
N GLY A 82 -25.18 -11.32 -26.44
CA GLY A 82 -25.38 -12.72 -26.83
C GLY A 82 -26.85 -13.12 -26.92
N LEU A 83 -27.71 -12.60 -26.04
CA LEU A 83 -29.16 -12.83 -26.11
C LEU A 83 -29.80 -12.12 -27.31
N LEU A 84 -29.45 -10.87 -27.56
CA LEU A 84 -29.95 -10.12 -28.71
C LEU A 84 -29.60 -10.80 -30.03
N ALA A 85 -28.36 -11.31 -30.15
CA ALA A 85 -27.91 -12.02 -31.34
C ALA A 85 -28.62 -13.37 -31.56
N LYS A 86 -29.16 -14.01 -30.51
CA LYS A 86 -29.92 -15.27 -30.62
C LYS A 86 -31.39 -15.07 -31.01
N ASN A 87 -31.93 -13.87 -30.83
CA ASN A 87 -33.31 -13.51 -31.13
C ASN A 87 -33.48 -12.77 -32.47
N SER A 88 -32.39 -12.67 -33.25
CA SER A 88 -32.35 -12.09 -34.60
C SER A 88 -32.20 -13.21 -35.63
#